data_AF-A0A3M7S8Q2-F1
#
_entry.id   AF-A0A3M7S8Q2-F1
#
_cell.length_a   1.000
_cell.length_b   1.000
_cell.length_c   1.000
_cell.angle_alpha   90.00
_cell.angle_beta   90.00
_cell.angle_gamma   90.00
#
_symmetry.space_group_name_H-M   'P 1'
#
loop_
_entity.id
_entity.type
_entity.pdbx_description
1 polymer ?
#
loop_
_entity_poly.entity_id
_entity_poly.type
_entity_poly.pdbx_seq_one_letter_code
_entity_poly.pdbx_strand_id
1 'polypeptide(L)'
;MSSNTFSCRIQYLNDSNPFVTSNFPEPTRPPSYPFLISVPLSNQLASVHSALNAPLKIEDCTLQIYRQNGTEAEYGAYLDLDQSLDEHSEELELLRENKRATVLLRTQLSVRVHTCIEKILNSRDGELRRSLFLLKQLFQNDKDLVHEFVNKDGLECLVKVANDTKEHNYINYILRALGQLMLFVDGMNGVIKSNETVQWLYSVLSSGFRLVMKTSLKLLIVFVEYAERNALLLTQAVDVVDGNRKLKPWCNIMAILGDLSNQDDLELILYSMILINTVLNAIPDQDTFYDVSDSFEEQGMQQIIQHYFKNPVKHDDTGCFKQIVQQMELYE
;
A
#
# COMPACT_ATOMS: atom_id res chain seq x y z
N MET A 1 -20.53 42.17 -20.58
CA MET A 1 -20.26 40.73 -20.58
C MET A 1 -20.90 40.16 -19.34
N SER A 2 -22.00 39.42 -19.48
CA SER A 2 -22.66 38.75 -18.36
C SER A 2 -21.68 37.72 -17.80
N SER A 3 -21.11 38.00 -16.64
CA SER A 3 -20.34 37.02 -15.88
C SER A 3 -21.25 35.83 -15.62
N ASN A 4 -21.01 34.71 -16.31
CA ASN A 4 -21.83 33.52 -16.20
C ASN A 4 -21.48 32.87 -14.84
N THR A 5 -22.29 33.16 -13.83
CA THR A 5 -22.09 32.64 -12.47
C THR A 5 -22.87 31.34 -12.29
N PHE A 6 -22.27 30.36 -11.62
CA PHE A 6 -22.95 29.15 -11.19
C PHE A 6 -22.85 29.01 -9.66
N SER A 7 -24.00 28.89 -9.00
CA SER A 7 -24.06 28.75 -7.55
C SER A 7 -24.17 27.29 -7.15
N CYS A 8 -23.22 26.79 -6.36
CA CYS A 8 -23.27 25.45 -5.77
C CYS A 8 -22.96 25.49 -4.28
N ARG A 9 -23.06 24.34 -3.62
CA ARG A 9 -22.71 24.20 -2.20
C ARG A 9 -21.20 24.12 -2.04
N ILE A 10 -20.69 24.69 -0.96
CA ILE A 10 -19.29 24.56 -0.55
C ILE A 10 -19.18 24.06 0.90
N GLN A 11 -18.14 23.28 1.18
CA GLN A 11 -17.74 22.84 2.52
C GLN A 11 -16.21 22.79 2.58
N TYR A 12 -15.62 22.67 3.76
CA TYR A 12 -14.22 22.28 3.92
C TYR A 12 -14.07 20.96 4.67
N LEU A 13 -12.95 20.28 4.47
CA LEU A 13 -12.51 19.14 5.28
C LEU A 13 -11.16 19.47 5.90
N ASN A 14 -11.08 19.44 7.23
CA ASN A 14 -9.82 19.72 7.94
C ASN A 14 -8.90 18.49 7.99
N ASP A 15 -8.26 18.17 6.88
CA ASP A 15 -7.42 16.98 6.71
C ASP A 15 -5.91 17.29 6.66
N SER A 16 -5.47 18.44 7.18
CA SER A 16 -4.04 18.81 7.25
C SER A 16 -3.23 17.81 8.07
N ASN A 17 -3.85 17.15 9.05
CA ASN A 17 -3.25 16.00 9.71
C ASN A 17 -3.83 14.70 9.12
N PRO A 18 -3.09 13.95 8.29
CA PRO A 18 -3.60 12.74 7.65
C PRO A 18 -4.00 11.65 8.67
N PHE A 19 -3.42 11.64 9.87
CA PHE A 19 -3.70 10.63 10.90
C PHE A 19 -4.91 10.95 11.80
N VAL A 20 -5.68 11.99 11.48
CA VAL A 20 -6.95 12.30 12.16
C VAL A 20 -8.11 11.73 11.34
N THR A 21 -8.80 10.75 11.91
CA THR A 21 -9.83 9.96 11.21
C THR A 21 -11.27 10.44 11.45
N SER A 22 -11.47 11.47 12.28
CA SER A 22 -12.79 11.93 12.74
C SER A 22 -13.26 13.21 12.05
N ASN A 23 -12.84 13.45 10.81
CA ASN A 23 -13.15 14.67 10.10
C ASN A 23 -14.36 14.48 9.19
N PHE A 24 -15.34 15.37 9.34
CA PHE A 24 -16.50 15.46 8.47
C PHE A 24 -16.47 16.81 7.76
N PRO A 25 -17.04 16.91 6.54
CA PRO A 25 -17.17 18.18 5.87
C PRO A 25 -17.97 19.20 6.70
N GLU A 26 -17.40 20.39 6.88
CA GLU A 26 -17.96 21.50 7.65
C GLU A 26 -18.23 22.72 6.75
N PRO A 27 -19.24 23.54 7.03
CA PRO A 27 -20.25 23.36 8.09
C PRO A 27 -21.30 22.30 7.69
N THR A 28 -22.02 21.76 8.69
CA THR A 28 -23.09 20.75 8.49
C THR A 28 -24.20 21.22 7.53
N ARG A 29 -24.42 22.53 7.43
CA ARG A 29 -25.32 23.14 6.44
C ARG A 29 -24.47 23.90 5.42
N PRO A 30 -24.15 23.29 4.26
CA PRO A 30 -23.28 23.91 3.26
C PRO A 30 -23.86 25.25 2.78
N PRO A 31 -23.12 26.36 2.88
CA PRO A 31 -23.52 27.61 2.23
C PRO A 31 -23.48 27.46 0.71
N SER A 32 -24.28 28.27 0.01
CA SER A 32 -24.21 28.38 -1.44
C SER A 32 -23.22 29.49 -1.82
N TYR A 33 -22.34 29.19 -2.77
CA TYR A 33 -21.30 30.10 -3.24
C TYR A 33 -21.39 30.26 -4.77
N PRO A 34 -21.37 31.51 -5.30
CA PRO A 34 -21.45 31.78 -6.73
C PRO A 34 -20.07 31.77 -7.40
N PHE A 35 -19.72 30.67 -8.07
CA PHE A 35 -18.50 30.58 -8.88
C PHE A 35 -18.65 31.35 -10.19
N LEU A 36 -17.62 32.08 -10.59
CA LEU A 36 -17.44 32.60 -11.94
C LEU A 36 -16.92 31.45 -12.81
N ILE A 37 -17.76 30.92 -13.71
CA ILE A 37 -17.44 29.64 -14.36
C ILE A 37 -16.31 29.72 -15.38
N SER A 38 -16.01 30.92 -15.88
CA SER A 38 -14.99 31.19 -16.91
C SER A 38 -13.73 31.83 -16.34
N VAL A 39 -13.53 31.76 -15.02
CA VAL A 39 -12.36 32.32 -14.32
C VAL A 39 -11.64 31.17 -13.63
N PRO A 40 -10.29 31.11 -13.69
CA PRO A 40 -9.52 30.09 -13.00
C PRO A 40 -9.90 29.94 -11.53
N LEU A 41 -9.97 28.70 -11.05
CA LEU A 41 -10.36 28.39 -9.68
C LEU A 41 -9.35 28.92 -8.65
N SER A 42 -8.06 29.01 -9.02
CA SER A 42 -6.98 29.61 -8.22
C SER A 42 -7.29 31.06 -7.83
N ASN A 43 -7.86 31.84 -8.75
CA ASN A 43 -8.28 33.22 -8.50
C ASN A 43 -9.50 33.35 -7.58
N GLN A 44 -10.26 32.26 -7.42
CA GLN A 44 -11.49 32.22 -6.61
C GLN A 44 -11.26 31.56 -5.25
N LEU A 45 -10.21 30.75 -5.11
CA LEU A 45 -9.91 29.94 -3.92
C LEU A 45 -9.91 30.75 -2.62
N ALA A 46 -9.32 31.94 -2.62
CA ALA A 46 -9.26 32.82 -1.44
C ALA A 46 -10.65 33.23 -0.94
N SER A 47 -11.56 33.52 -1.86
CA SER A 47 -12.92 33.89 -1.49
C SER A 47 -13.75 32.68 -1.05
N VAL A 48 -13.52 31.48 -1.60
CA VAL A 48 -14.14 30.23 -1.12
C VAL A 48 -13.65 29.91 0.30
N HIS A 49 -12.33 29.98 0.52
CA HIS A 49 -11.69 29.79 1.83
C HIS A 49 -12.26 30.76 2.87
N SER A 50 -12.33 32.05 2.55
CA SER A 50 -12.91 33.07 3.44
C SER A 50 -14.40 32.87 3.69
N ALA A 51 -15.18 32.44 2.68
CA ALA A 51 -16.61 32.18 2.85
C ALA A 51 -16.88 31.02 3.82
N LEU A 52 -15.94 30.08 3.91
CA LEU A 52 -16.02 28.92 4.80
C LEU A 52 -15.42 29.16 6.19
N ASN A 53 -14.65 30.24 6.38
CA ASN A 53 -13.80 30.43 7.57
C ASN A 53 -12.95 29.19 7.87
N ALA A 54 -12.39 28.55 6.82
CA ALA A 54 -11.70 27.27 6.95
C ALA A 54 -10.40 27.42 7.77
N PRO A 55 -10.11 26.54 8.75
CA PRO A 55 -8.90 26.59 9.59
C PRO A 55 -7.68 25.98 8.87
N LEU A 56 -7.63 26.07 7.54
CA LEU A 56 -6.57 25.55 6.69
C LEU A 56 -5.68 26.69 6.20
N LYS A 57 -4.40 26.42 5.95
CA LYS A 57 -3.56 27.37 5.23
C LYS A 57 -3.98 27.41 3.77
N ILE A 58 -4.28 28.60 3.26
CA ILE A 58 -4.79 28.79 1.89
C ILE A 58 -3.83 28.25 0.82
N GLU A 59 -2.52 28.40 1.03
CA GLU A 59 -1.46 27.91 0.14
C GLU A 59 -1.45 26.38 -0.02
N ASP A 60 -1.95 25.67 1.00
CA ASP A 60 -2.03 24.20 1.02
C ASP A 60 -3.41 23.69 0.56
N CYS A 61 -4.34 24.59 0.20
CA CYS A 61 -5.71 24.21 -0.15
C CYS A 61 -5.85 23.79 -1.62
N THR A 62 -6.82 22.92 -1.86
CA THR A 62 -7.34 22.53 -3.18
C THR A 62 -8.85 22.36 -3.11
N LEU A 63 -9.48 22.13 -4.26
CA LEU A 63 -10.90 21.88 -4.40
C LEU A 63 -11.16 20.47 -4.94
N GLN A 64 -12.13 19.78 -4.38
CA GLN A 64 -12.55 18.46 -4.83
C GLN A 64 -14.08 18.37 -4.89
N ILE A 65 -14.60 17.62 -5.85
CA ILE A 65 -16.03 17.31 -5.88
C ILE A 65 -16.35 16.31 -4.77
N TYR A 66 -17.36 16.61 -3.97
CA TYR A 66 -17.83 15.78 -2.86
C TYR A 66 -19.34 15.55 -2.96
N ARG A 67 -19.76 14.31 -2.73
CA ARG A 67 -21.17 13.92 -2.71
C ARG A 67 -21.49 13.16 -1.43
N GLN A 68 -22.61 13.53 -0.82
CA GLN A 68 -23.16 12.82 0.33
C GLN A 68 -24.45 12.09 -0.06
N ASN A 69 -24.39 10.77 -0.09
CA ASN A 69 -25.51 9.88 -0.40
C ASN A 69 -25.97 9.16 0.87
N GLY A 70 -26.80 9.83 1.67
CA GLY A 70 -27.25 9.29 2.95
C GLY A 70 -26.09 9.22 3.95
N THR A 71 -25.70 8.00 4.34
CA THR A 71 -24.55 7.75 5.22
C THR A 71 -23.23 7.57 4.46
N GLU A 72 -23.27 7.44 3.14
CA GLU A 72 -22.07 7.23 2.32
C GLU A 72 -21.52 8.56 1.79
N ALA A 73 -20.22 8.75 2.01
CA ALA A 73 -19.44 9.88 1.55
C ALA A 73 -18.64 9.46 0.32
N GLU A 74 -18.83 10.14 -0.80
CA GLU A 74 -18.15 9.85 -2.06
C GLU A 74 -17.30 11.05 -2.48
N TYR A 75 -15.99 10.82 -2.55
CA TYR A 75 -15.00 11.79 -3.01
C TYR A 75 -14.78 11.59 -4.51
N GLY A 76 -15.01 12.65 -5.29
CA GLY A 76 -14.87 12.70 -6.74
C GLY A 76 -13.55 13.33 -7.19
N ALA A 77 -13.55 13.90 -8.39
CA ALA A 77 -12.38 14.50 -9.00
C ALA A 77 -11.84 15.69 -8.18
N TYR A 78 -10.51 15.79 -8.11
CA TYR A 78 -9.83 17.01 -7.71
C TYR A 78 -9.86 17.99 -8.89
N LEU A 79 -10.22 19.24 -8.61
CA LEU A 79 -10.31 20.27 -9.62
C LEU A 79 -8.92 20.88 -9.83
N ASP A 80 -8.48 20.97 -11.08
CA ASP A 80 -7.30 21.72 -11.45
C ASP A 80 -7.54 23.21 -11.17
N LEU A 81 -6.75 23.79 -10.27
CA LEU A 81 -6.92 25.18 -9.84
C LEU A 81 -6.54 26.17 -10.94
N ASP A 82 -5.72 25.79 -11.91
CA ASP A 82 -5.31 26.67 -13.01
C ASP A 82 -6.39 26.78 -14.09
N GLN A 83 -7.38 25.88 -14.06
CA GLN A 83 -8.52 25.85 -14.98
C GLN A 83 -9.76 26.53 -14.38
N SER A 84 -10.65 26.98 -15.26
CA SER A 84 -11.99 27.47 -14.89
C SER A 84 -13.00 26.33 -14.79
N LEU A 85 -14.14 26.58 -14.13
CA LEU A 85 -15.14 25.53 -13.88
C LEU A 85 -15.82 25.03 -15.17
N ASP A 86 -15.87 25.84 -16.23
CA ASP A 86 -16.38 25.43 -17.55
C ASP A 86 -15.42 24.51 -18.32
N GLU A 87 -14.12 24.54 -18.01
CA GLU A 87 -13.14 23.58 -18.52
C GLU A 87 -13.29 22.20 -17.85
N HIS A 88 -13.84 22.15 -16.63
CA HIS A 88 -14.27 20.93 -15.93
C HIS A 88 -15.73 20.58 -16.25
N SER A 89 -16.04 20.35 -17.53
CA SER A 89 -17.43 20.25 -18.00
C SER A 89 -18.22 19.12 -17.36
N GLU A 90 -17.60 17.96 -17.11
CA GLU A 90 -18.26 16.79 -16.50
C GLU A 90 -18.63 17.06 -15.03
N GLU A 91 -17.70 17.64 -14.26
CA GLU A 91 -17.91 18.03 -12.87
C GLU A 91 -18.96 19.14 -12.75
N LEU A 92 -18.94 20.11 -13.68
CA LEU A 92 -19.93 21.18 -13.73
C LEU A 92 -21.34 20.65 -14.04
N GLU A 93 -21.47 19.72 -14.98
CA GLU A 93 -22.73 19.03 -15.26
C GLU A 93 -23.23 18.26 -14.03
N LEU A 94 -22.34 17.51 -13.37
CA LEU A 94 -22.66 16.79 -12.14
C LEU A 94 -23.15 17.72 -11.02
N LEU A 95 -22.51 18.88 -10.84
CA LEU A 95 -22.94 19.88 -9.86
C LEU A 95 -24.31 20.49 -10.22
N ARG A 96 -24.64 20.62 -11.51
CA ARG A 96 -25.95 21.13 -11.97
C ARG A 96 -27.07 20.12 -11.75
N GLU A 97 -26.82 18.85 -12.03
CA GLU A 97 -27.81 17.78 -11.90
C GLU A 97 -28.06 17.38 -10.44
N ASN A 98 -26.99 17.34 -9.64
CA ASN A 98 -27.06 16.87 -8.27
C ASN A 98 -26.95 18.03 -7.26
N LYS A 99 -28.10 18.47 -6.76
CA LYS A 99 -28.18 19.52 -5.72
C LYS A 99 -27.51 19.16 -4.38
N ARG A 100 -27.10 17.90 -4.17
CA ARG A 100 -26.33 17.45 -3.00
C ARG A 100 -24.83 17.42 -3.25
N ALA A 101 -24.38 17.53 -4.50
CA ALA A 101 -22.98 17.69 -4.80
C ALA A 101 -22.47 19.04 -4.27
N THR A 102 -21.25 19.02 -3.75
CA THR A 102 -20.62 20.10 -3.02
C THR A 102 -19.18 20.22 -3.49
N VAL A 103 -18.68 21.44 -3.66
CA VAL A 103 -17.25 21.68 -3.85
C VAL A 103 -16.59 21.73 -2.47
N LEU A 104 -15.69 20.79 -2.22
CA LEU A 104 -15.00 20.60 -0.96
C LEU A 104 -13.62 21.26 -1.01
N LEU A 105 -13.40 22.24 -0.14
CA LEU A 105 -12.09 22.83 0.11
C LEU A 105 -11.32 21.95 1.10
N ARG A 106 -10.16 21.44 0.70
CA ARG A 106 -9.36 20.52 1.53
C ARG A 106 -7.87 20.70 1.28
N THR A 107 -7.04 20.01 2.05
CA THR A 107 -5.58 20.05 1.88
C THR A 107 -5.16 19.29 0.61
N GLN A 108 -4.21 19.84 -0.15
CA GLN A 108 -3.63 19.20 -1.33
C GLN A 108 -3.06 17.81 -1.02
N LEU A 109 -3.17 16.87 -1.96
CA LEU A 109 -2.64 15.51 -1.82
C LEU A 109 -1.14 15.51 -1.52
N SER A 110 -0.36 16.30 -2.26
CA SER A 110 1.09 16.42 -2.09
C SER A 110 1.47 16.89 -0.68
N VAL A 111 0.77 17.91 -0.15
CA VAL A 111 0.98 18.43 1.22
C VAL A 111 0.60 17.38 2.26
N ARG A 112 -0.51 16.66 2.07
CA ARG A 112 -0.93 15.58 2.97
C ARG A 112 0.08 14.43 3.00
N VAL A 113 0.59 14.02 1.84
CA VAL A 113 1.64 12.99 1.72
C VAL A 113 2.93 13.45 2.37
N HIS A 114 3.36 14.69 2.13
CA HIS A 114 4.56 15.24 2.76
C HIS A 114 4.43 15.23 4.28
N THR A 115 3.30 15.72 4.81
CA THR A 115 3.00 15.70 6.26
C THR A 115 2.96 14.27 6.80
N CYS A 116 2.44 13.32 6.02
CA CYS A 116 2.41 11.90 6.40
C CYS A 116 3.84 11.35 6.57
N ILE A 117 4.70 11.56 5.56
CA ILE A 117 6.09 11.10 5.54
C ILE A 117 6.89 11.76 6.67
N GLU A 118 6.80 13.09 6.81
CA GLU A 118 7.49 13.82 7.88
C GLU A 118 7.10 13.30 9.27
N LYS A 119 5.82 13.02 9.50
CA LYS A 119 5.37 12.45 10.77
C LYS A 119 5.93 11.06 11.01
N ILE A 120 5.96 10.19 10.00
CA ILE A 120 6.53 8.85 10.14
C ILE A 120 8.03 8.92 10.48
N LEU A 121 8.78 9.82 9.85
CA LEU A 121 10.22 9.95 10.06
C LEU A 121 10.60 10.62 11.38
N ASN A 122 9.79 11.59 11.85
CA ASN A 122 10.13 12.42 13.00
C ASN A 122 9.43 11.98 14.31
N SER A 123 8.38 11.15 14.24
CA SER A 123 7.71 10.63 15.44
C SER A 123 8.55 9.57 16.15
N ARG A 124 8.34 9.41 17.45
CA ARG A 124 8.95 8.36 18.28
C ARG A 124 7.87 7.60 19.06
N ASP A 125 8.22 6.40 19.51
CA ASP A 125 7.44 5.59 20.45
C ASP A 125 5.93 5.50 20.10
N GLY A 126 5.06 5.88 21.04
CA GLY A 126 3.61 5.77 20.91
C GLY A 126 3.01 6.57 19.75
N GLU A 127 3.62 7.71 19.39
CA GLU A 127 3.16 8.52 18.26
C GLU A 127 3.48 7.81 16.93
N LEU A 128 4.71 7.32 16.77
CA LEU A 128 5.10 6.54 15.60
C LEU A 128 4.23 5.28 15.46
N ARG A 129 4.04 4.55 16.57
CA ARG A 129 3.18 3.37 16.60
C ARG A 129 1.77 3.67 16.09
N ARG A 130 1.18 4.78 16.53
CA ARG A 130 -0.16 5.20 16.12
C ARG A 130 -0.21 5.59 14.64
N SER A 131 0.76 6.36 14.17
CA SER A 131 0.87 6.75 12.76
C SER A 131 0.96 5.52 11.86
N LEU A 132 1.89 4.59 12.15
CA LEU A 132 2.05 3.34 11.40
C LEU A 132 0.78 2.49 11.41
N PHE A 133 0.11 2.36 12.55
CA PHE A 133 -1.14 1.62 12.66
C PHE A 133 -2.25 2.18 11.76
N LEU A 134 -2.34 3.50 11.66
CA LEU A 134 -3.38 4.21 10.89
C LEU A 134 -3.10 4.25 9.38
N LEU A 135 -1.85 4.03 8.94
CA LEU A 135 -1.49 4.09 7.52
C LEU A 135 -2.33 3.17 6.63
N LYS A 136 -2.64 1.96 7.11
CA LYS A 136 -3.52 1.07 6.36
C LYS A 136 -4.87 1.73 6.07
N GLN A 137 -5.50 2.29 7.10
CA GLN A 137 -6.82 2.91 6.95
C GLN A 137 -6.75 4.17 6.08
N LEU A 138 -5.66 4.93 6.19
CA LEU A 138 -5.40 6.10 5.35
C LEU A 138 -5.42 5.74 3.85
N PHE A 139 -4.64 4.73 3.45
CA PHE A 139 -4.60 4.28 2.05
C PHE A 139 -5.87 3.57 1.60
N GLN A 140 -6.59 2.90 2.52
CA GLN A 140 -7.85 2.27 2.20
C GLN A 140 -8.95 3.30 1.89
N ASN A 141 -8.93 4.45 2.56
CA ASN A 141 -9.98 5.47 2.44
C ASN A 141 -9.73 6.48 1.31
N ASP A 142 -8.49 6.60 0.82
CA ASP A 142 -8.08 7.61 -0.14
C ASP A 142 -7.10 7.02 -1.16
N LYS A 143 -7.64 6.53 -2.28
CA LYS A 143 -6.85 5.88 -3.34
C LYS A 143 -5.87 6.86 -4.01
N ASP A 144 -6.22 8.14 -4.09
CA ASP A 144 -5.40 9.14 -4.79
C ASP A 144 -4.14 9.45 -3.97
N LEU A 145 -4.22 9.28 -2.65
CA LEU A 145 -3.07 9.35 -1.76
C LEU A 145 -2.05 8.23 -2.03
N VAL A 146 -2.47 7.06 -2.52
CA VAL A 146 -1.56 5.95 -2.81
C VAL A 146 -0.60 6.31 -3.94
N HIS A 147 -1.13 6.86 -5.02
CA HIS A 147 -0.33 7.32 -6.15
C HIS A 147 0.68 8.39 -5.72
N GLU A 148 0.20 9.42 -5.01
CA GLU A 148 1.06 10.52 -4.55
C GLU A 148 2.11 10.06 -3.53
N PHE A 149 1.76 9.11 -2.64
CA PHE A 149 2.69 8.56 -1.65
C PHE A 149 3.85 7.81 -2.31
N VAL A 150 3.58 7.02 -3.34
CA VAL A 150 4.62 6.33 -4.12
C VAL A 150 5.52 7.33 -4.84
N ASN A 151 4.97 8.37 -5.45
CA ASN A 151 5.73 9.37 -6.20
C ASN A 151 6.62 10.27 -5.33
N LYS A 152 6.37 10.34 -4.02
CA LYS A 152 7.11 11.17 -3.05
C LYS A 152 8.02 10.35 -2.15
N ASP A 153 8.55 9.23 -2.66
CA ASP A 153 9.49 8.35 -1.95
C ASP A 153 8.92 7.78 -0.63
N GLY A 154 7.60 7.64 -0.54
CA GLY A 154 6.93 7.10 0.64
C GLY A 154 7.31 5.65 0.93
N LEU A 155 7.60 4.84 -0.10
CA LEU A 155 8.07 3.46 0.08
C LEU A 155 9.47 3.41 0.70
N GLU A 156 10.38 4.29 0.28
CA GLU A 156 11.73 4.43 0.87
C GLU A 156 11.63 4.83 2.34
N CYS A 157 10.73 5.79 2.66
CA CYS A 157 10.43 6.17 4.04
C CYS A 157 10.01 4.97 4.90
N LEU A 158 9.11 4.11 4.40
CA LEU A 158 8.67 2.92 5.12
C LEU A 158 9.80 1.91 5.35
N VAL A 159 10.62 1.63 4.32
CA VAL A 159 11.76 0.72 4.43
C VAL A 159 12.79 1.26 5.43
N LYS A 160 13.08 2.56 5.39
CA LYS A 160 13.98 3.22 6.33
C LYS A 160 13.51 3.05 7.79
N VAL A 161 12.25 3.37 8.08
CA VAL A 161 11.70 3.20 9.43
C VAL A 161 11.68 1.73 9.86
N ALA A 162 11.44 0.81 8.93
CA ALA A 162 11.46 -0.61 9.22
C ALA A 162 12.87 -1.14 9.55
N ASN A 163 13.91 -0.61 8.90
CA ASN A 163 15.31 -0.96 9.19
C ASN A 163 15.80 -0.34 10.50
N ASP A 164 15.27 0.82 10.88
CA ASP A 164 15.67 1.54 12.10
C ASP A 164 14.98 1.01 13.37
N THR A 165 13.96 0.16 13.24
CA THR A 165 13.22 -0.40 14.39
C THR A 165 13.54 -1.86 14.67
N LYS A 166 13.55 -2.22 15.96
CA LYS A 166 13.59 -3.62 16.43
C LYS A 166 12.22 -4.14 16.83
N GLU A 167 11.18 -3.30 16.77
CA GLU A 167 9.84 -3.63 17.22
C GLU A 167 9.05 -4.38 16.13
N HIS A 168 8.81 -5.68 16.33
CA HIS A 168 8.03 -6.50 15.38
C HIS A 168 6.62 -5.95 15.11
N ASN A 169 6.02 -5.24 16.06
CA ASN A 169 4.71 -4.61 15.87
C ASN A 169 4.76 -3.50 14.81
N TYR A 170 5.85 -2.74 14.74
CA TYR A 170 6.00 -1.66 13.75
C TYR A 170 6.19 -2.26 12.37
N ILE A 171 7.04 -3.29 12.25
CA ILE A 171 7.22 -4.06 11.01
C ILE A 171 5.87 -4.61 10.55
N ASN A 172 5.07 -5.20 11.45
CA ASN A 172 3.74 -5.70 11.11
C ASN A 172 2.79 -4.60 10.61
N TYR A 173 2.81 -3.40 11.21
CA TYR A 173 1.99 -2.28 10.72
C TYR A 173 2.44 -1.78 9.35
N ILE A 174 3.75 -1.72 9.10
CA ILE A 174 4.33 -1.37 7.80
C ILE A 174 3.93 -2.39 6.75
N LEU A 175 4.04 -3.70 7.03
CA LEU A 175 3.57 -4.76 6.13
C LEU A 175 2.08 -4.65 5.81
N ARG A 176 1.24 -4.32 6.81
CA ARG A 176 -0.19 -4.12 6.59
C ARG A 176 -0.50 -2.89 5.72
N ALA A 177 0.29 -1.84 5.83
CA ALA A 177 0.19 -0.65 4.98
C ALA A 177 0.65 -0.98 3.55
N LEU A 178 1.79 -1.67 3.39
CA LEU A 178 2.28 -2.12 2.08
C LEU A 178 1.29 -3.06 1.38
N GLY A 179 0.70 -4.01 2.11
CA GLY A 179 -0.35 -4.86 1.57
C GLY A 179 -1.56 -4.07 1.09
N GLN A 180 -1.90 -2.96 1.75
CA GLN A 180 -2.96 -2.07 1.27
C GLN A 180 -2.56 -1.29 0.03
N LEU A 181 -1.31 -0.82 -0.05
CA LEU A 181 -0.77 -0.15 -1.24
C LEU A 181 -0.79 -1.09 -2.46
N MET A 182 -0.37 -2.33 -2.30
CA MET A 182 -0.29 -3.33 -3.37
C MET A 182 -1.65 -3.75 -3.95
N LEU A 183 -2.77 -3.44 -3.28
CA LEU A 183 -4.11 -3.64 -3.85
C LEU A 183 -4.44 -2.62 -4.95
N PHE A 184 -3.71 -1.50 -5.03
CA PHE A 184 -3.87 -0.49 -6.06
C PHE A 184 -2.80 -0.63 -7.13
N VAL A 185 -3.17 -0.40 -8.39
CA VAL A 185 -2.24 -0.49 -9.54
C VAL A 185 -1.04 0.42 -9.36
N ASP A 186 -1.23 1.68 -8.96
CA ASP A 186 -0.14 2.62 -8.69
C ASP A 186 0.77 2.15 -7.55
N GLY A 187 0.18 1.60 -6.49
CA GLY A 187 0.92 1.09 -5.34
C GLY A 187 1.80 -0.12 -5.71
N MET A 188 1.24 -1.09 -6.45
CA MET A 188 2.00 -2.23 -6.95
C MET A 188 3.11 -1.81 -7.91
N ASN A 189 2.81 -0.90 -8.86
CA ASN A 189 3.82 -0.35 -9.76
C ASN A 189 4.94 0.39 -9.01
N GLY A 190 4.61 1.04 -7.90
CA GLY A 190 5.60 1.61 -6.98
C GLY A 190 6.53 0.55 -6.39
N VAL A 191 5.97 -0.54 -5.86
CA VAL A 191 6.75 -1.65 -5.30
C VAL A 191 7.63 -2.32 -6.36
N ILE A 192 7.12 -2.52 -7.58
CA ILE A 192 7.88 -3.05 -8.73
C ILE A 192 9.10 -2.18 -9.05
N LYS A 193 8.97 -0.85 -8.95
CA LYS A 193 10.09 0.09 -9.19
C LYS A 193 11.05 0.17 -7.99
N SER A 194 10.59 -0.18 -6.78
CA SER A 194 11.36 -0.08 -5.55
C SER A 194 12.00 -1.41 -5.17
N ASN A 195 13.19 -1.69 -5.73
CA ASN A 195 13.97 -2.88 -5.41
C ASN A 195 14.24 -3.01 -3.89
N GLU A 196 14.49 -1.90 -3.19
CA GLU A 196 14.71 -1.89 -1.74
C GLU A 196 13.50 -2.42 -0.95
N THR A 197 12.28 -2.15 -1.40
CA THR A 197 11.07 -2.67 -0.76
C THR A 197 10.97 -4.19 -0.92
N VAL A 198 11.32 -4.73 -2.09
CA VAL A 198 11.31 -6.19 -2.34
C VAL A 198 12.42 -6.88 -1.54
N GLN A 199 13.62 -6.31 -1.50
CA GLN A 199 14.73 -6.78 -0.66
C GLN A 199 14.36 -6.79 0.82
N TRP A 200 13.66 -5.76 1.28
CA TRP A 200 13.19 -5.68 2.66
C TRP A 200 12.14 -6.76 2.95
N LEU A 201 11.13 -6.96 2.08
CA LEU A 201 10.14 -8.02 2.23
C LEU A 201 10.82 -9.40 2.35
N TYR A 202 11.81 -9.68 1.51
CA TYR A 202 12.57 -10.93 1.60
C TYR A 202 13.40 -11.01 2.90
N SER A 203 14.07 -9.93 3.29
CA SER A 203 14.88 -9.88 4.52
C SER A 203 14.04 -10.12 5.79
N VAL A 204 12.77 -9.70 5.78
CA VAL A 204 11.85 -9.89 6.90
C VAL A 204 11.56 -11.37 7.19
N LEU A 205 11.78 -12.27 6.21
CA LEU A 205 11.63 -13.72 6.41
C LEU A 205 12.63 -14.29 7.42
N SER A 206 13.76 -13.62 7.67
CA SER A 206 14.72 -14.02 8.71
C SER A 206 14.47 -13.36 10.08
N SER A 207 13.29 -12.77 10.32
CA SER A 207 13.01 -11.99 11.53
C SER A 207 12.72 -12.81 12.78
N GLY A 208 12.34 -14.09 12.64
CA GLY A 208 11.93 -14.94 13.76
C GLY A 208 10.54 -14.64 14.34
N PHE A 209 9.82 -13.63 13.82
CA PHE A 209 8.46 -13.29 14.25
C PHE A 209 7.42 -13.88 13.31
N ARG A 210 6.78 -14.98 13.71
CA ARG A 210 5.83 -15.75 12.87
C ARG A 210 4.81 -14.92 12.10
N LEU A 211 4.11 -14.00 12.79
CA LEU A 211 3.09 -13.16 12.16
C LEU A 211 3.68 -12.27 11.04
N VAL A 212 4.88 -11.75 11.28
CA VAL A 212 5.59 -10.86 10.37
C VAL A 212 6.09 -11.65 9.16
N MET A 213 6.74 -12.80 9.39
CA MET A 213 7.19 -13.70 8.32
C MET A 213 6.03 -14.15 7.43
N LYS A 214 4.91 -14.58 8.04
CA LYS A 214 3.69 -14.98 7.33
C LYS A 214 3.14 -13.85 6.46
N THR A 215 3.08 -12.64 7.01
CA THR A 215 2.56 -11.50 6.27
C THR A 215 3.48 -11.16 5.10
N SER A 216 4.81 -11.22 5.28
CA SER A 216 5.76 -10.98 4.20
C SER A 216 5.67 -12.03 3.09
N LEU A 217 5.58 -13.32 3.43
CA LEU A 217 5.38 -14.39 2.43
C LEU A 217 4.13 -14.13 1.57
N LYS A 218 3.01 -13.75 2.18
CA LYS A 218 1.78 -13.40 1.45
C LYS A 218 1.98 -12.22 0.49
N LEU A 219 2.69 -11.18 0.93
CA LEU A 219 2.97 -10.04 0.07
C LEU A 219 3.89 -10.41 -1.09
N LEU A 220 4.92 -11.22 -0.85
CA LEU A 220 5.81 -11.72 -1.91
C LEU A 220 5.05 -12.58 -2.93
N ILE A 221 4.12 -13.43 -2.49
CA ILE A 221 3.24 -14.20 -3.39
C ILE A 221 2.40 -13.26 -4.25
N VAL A 222 1.68 -12.31 -3.62
CA VAL A 222 0.85 -11.32 -4.35
C VAL A 222 1.69 -10.49 -5.33
N PHE A 223 2.94 -10.17 -4.96
CA PHE A 223 3.88 -9.47 -5.84
C PHE A 223 4.20 -10.31 -7.08
N VAL A 224 4.57 -11.57 -6.94
CA VAL A 224 4.93 -12.43 -8.09
C VAL A 224 3.69 -12.77 -8.94
N GLU A 225 2.54 -13.04 -8.32
CA GLU A 225 1.28 -13.33 -9.03
C GLU A 225 0.77 -12.15 -9.86
N TYR A 226 1.16 -10.91 -9.52
CA TYR A 226 0.71 -9.72 -10.24
C TYR A 226 1.25 -9.66 -11.68
N ALA A 227 2.50 -10.05 -11.90
CA ALA A 227 3.13 -10.06 -13.22
C ALA A 227 4.32 -11.03 -13.25
N GLU A 228 4.44 -11.84 -14.31
CA GLU A 228 5.51 -12.86 -14.45
C GLU A 228 6.93 -12.29 -14.23
N ARG A 229 7.19 -11.08 -14.75
CA ARG A 229 8.49 -10.38 -14.58
C ARG A 229 8.87 -10.12 -13.14
N ASN A 230 7.90 -10.08 -12.22
CA ASN A 230 8.15 -9.85 -10.80
C ASN A 230 8.90 -11.02 -10.15
N ALA A 231 8.82 -12.23 -10.72
CA ALA A 231 9.66 -13.36 -10.29
C ALA A 231 11.16 -13.01 -10.43
N LEU A 232 11.56 -12.45 -11.56
CA LEU A 232 12.95 -12.04 -11.80
C LEU A 232 13.39 -10.90 -10.87
N LEU A 233 12.49 -9.95 -10.57
CA LEU A 233 12.75 -8.88 -9.62
C LEU A 233 12.95 -9.41 -8.20
N LEU A 234 12.16 -10.40 -7.80
CA LEU A 234 12.33 -11.08 -6.52
C LEU A 234 13.65 -11.86 -6.47
N THR A 235 14.00 -12.62 -7.51
CA THR A 235 15.29 -13.33 -7.58
C THR A 235 16.47 -12.36 -7.43
N GLN A 236 16.46 -11.23 -8.15
CA GLN A 236 17.49 -10.19 -8.01
C GLN A 236 17.56 -9.62 -6.59
N ALA A 237 16.41 -9.38 -5.94
CA ALA A 237 16.37 -8.91 -4.57
C ALA A 237 16.96 -9.95 -3.59
N VAL A 238 16.67 -11.23 -3.80
CA VAL A 238 17.24 -12.35 -3.03
C VAL A 238 18.76 -12.41 -3.17
N ASP A 239 19.27 -12.35 -4.40
CA ASP A 239 20.71 -12.38 -4.68
C ASP A 239 21.45 -11.24 -3.98
N VAL A 240 20.88 -10.03 -3.99
CA VAL A 240 21.45 -8.88 -3.28
C VAL A 240 21.45 -9.10 -1.78
N VAL A 241 20.32 -9.52 -1.21
CA VAL A 241 20.17 -9.68 0.25
C VAL A 241 21.09 -10.78 0.80
N ASP A 242 21.09 -11.96 0.18
CA ASP A 242 21.87 -13.10 0.65
C ASP A 242 23.34 -12.98 0.24
N GLY A 243 23.62 -12.44 -0.95
CA GLY A 243 24.98 -12.15 -1.41
C GLY A 243 25.71 -11.16 -0.49
N ASN A 244 25.02 -10.11 -0.01
CA ASN A 244 25.57 -9.18 0.97
C ASN A 244 25.92 -9.87 2.32
N ARG A 245 25.23 -10.96 2.66
CA ARG A 245 25.49 -11.78 3.85
C ARG A 245 26.47 -12.93 3.56
N LYS A 246 26.92 -13.09 2.32
CA LYS A 246 27.72 -14.24 1.83
C LYS A 246 27.03 -15.59 2.07
N LEU A 247 25.71 -15.60 1.97
CA LEU A 247 24.88 -16.80 2.06
C LEU A 247 24.44 -17.23 0.66
N LYS A 248 23.97 -18.46 0.54
CA LYS A 248 23.36 -18.94 -0.70
C LYS A 248 22.01 -18.24 -0.93
N PRO A 249 21.66 -17.87 -2.17
CA PRO A 249 20.35 -17.31 -2.49
C PRO A 249 19.22 -18.20 -1.96
N TRP A 250 18.14 -17.58 -1.50
CA TRP A 250 16.94 -18.25 -0.97
C TRP A 250 17.08 -18.88 0.41
N CYS A 251 18.19 -18.64 1.12
CA CYS A 251 18.42 -19.27 2.42
C CYS A 251 17.36 -18.95 3.48
N ASN A 252 16.72 -17.78 3.41
CA ASN A 252 15.69 -17.41 4.38
C ASN A 252 14.44 -18.29 4.23
N ILE A 253 14.04 -18.64 2.99
CA ILE A 253 12.90 -19.54 2.74
C ILE A 253 13.29 -20.97 3.11
N MET A 254 14.49 -21.40 2.73
CA MET A 254 14.99 -22.74 3.08
C MET A 254 15.10 -22.95 4.59
N ALA A 255 15.47 -21.90 5.35
CA ALA A 255 15.48 -21.94 6.81
C ALA A 255 14.07 -22.12 7.41
N ILE A 256 13.04 -21.51 6.82
CA ILE A 256 11.64 -21.69 7.25
C ILE A 256 11.19 -23.14 7.00
N LEU A 257 11.48 -23.67 5.82
CA LEU A 257 11.13 -25.05 5.45
C LEU A 257 11.92 -26.11 6.26
N GLY A 258 13.17 -25.80 6.59
CA GLY A 258 14.07 -26.68 7.33
C GLY A 258 13.89 -26.66 8.85
N ASP A 259 13.07 -25.78 9.40
CA ASP A 259 12.80 -25.73 10.84
C ASP A 259 11.84 -26.86 11.29
N LEU A 260 12.39 -28.07 11.31
CA LEU A 260 11.66 -29.29 11.70
C LEU A 260 11.23 -29.30 13.18
N SER A 261 11.69 -28.34 13.98
CA SER A 261 11.29 -28.20 15.39
C SER A 261 9.92 -27.52 15.54
N ASN A 262 9.43 -26.89 14.47
CA ASN A 262 8.30 -25.98 14.48
C ASN A 262 7.10 -26.53 13.67
N GLN A 263 6.81 -27.83 13.84
CA GLN A 263 5.74 -28.55 13.14
C GLN A 263 4.33 -27.99 13.39
N ASP A 264 4.16 -27.15 14.40
CA ASP A 264 2.91 -26.46 14.71
C ASP A 264 2.61 -25.30 13.75
N ASP A 265 3.56 -24.91 12.88
CA ASP A 265 3.29 -23.87 11.88
C ASP A 265 3.44 -24.14 10.40
N LEU A 266 2.62 -25.12 10.01
CA LEU A 266 2.13 -25.44 8.68
C LEU A 266 1.81 -24.22 7.79
N GLU A 267 1.28 -23.11 8.31
CA GLU A 267 1.00 -21.94 7.46
C GLU A 267 2.28 -21.34 6.86
N LEU A 268 3.38 -21.25 7.63
CA LEU A 268 4.64 -20.71 7.10
C LEU A 268 5.23 -21.63 6.05
N ILE A 269 5.20 -22.94 6.30
CA ILE A 269 5.66 -23.97 5.36
C ILE A 269 4.84 -23.91 4.08
N LEU A 270 3.50 -23.84 4.20
CA LEU A 270 2.58 -23.74 3.08
C LEU A 270 2.88 -22.52 2.21
N TYR A 271 2.95 -21.32 2.81
CA TYR A 271 3.21 -20.10 2.02
C TYR A 271 4.64 -20.08 1.45
N SER A 272 5.61 -20.72 2.11
CA SER A 272 6.96 -20.87 1.56
C SER A 272 6.96 -21.74 0.31
N MET A 273 6.27 -22.89 0.35
CA MET A 273 6.11 -23.77 -0.82
C MET A 273 5.33 -23.10 -1.95
N ILE A 274 4.23 -22.41 -1.64
CA ILE A 274 3.47 -21.65 -2.64
C ILE A 274 4.37 -20.62 -3.31
N LEU A 275 5.15 -19.86 -2.54
CA LEU A 275 6.05 -18.84 -3.10
C LEU A 275 7.12 -19.46 -4.01
N ILE A 276 7.75 -20.56 -3.61
CA ILE A 276 8.74 -21.28 -4.43
C ILE A 276 8.12 -21.69 -5.77
N ASN A 277 6.98 -22.40 -5.74
CA ASN A 277 6.31 -22.86 -6.95
C ASN A 277 5.85 -21.70 -7.83
N THR A 278 5.36 -20.63 -7.22
CA THR A 278 4.92 -19.41 -7.93
C THR A 278 6.09 -18.74 -8.65
N VAL A 279 7.25 -18.62 -8.00
CA VAL A 279 8.46 -18.06 -8.62
C VAL A 279 8.93 -18.95 -9.76
N LEU A 280 9.13 -20.25 -9.52
CA LEU A 280 9.62 -21.19 -10.53
C LEU A 280 8.71 -21.23 -11.77
N ASN A 281 7.40 -21.23 -11.58
CA ASN A 281 6.43 -21.22 -12.68
C ASN A 281 6.41 -19.89 -13.48
N ALA A 282 6.82 -18.78 -12.86
CA ALA A 282 6.81 -17.46 -13.49
C ALA A 282 8.15 -17.09 -14.16
N ILE A 283 9.21 -17.87 -13.98
CA ILE A 283 10.50 -17.65 -14.66
C ILE A 283 10.36 -18.01 -16.15
N PRO A 284 10.67 -17.08 -17.07
CA PRO A 284 10.43 -17.26 -18.50
C PRO A 284 11.51 -18.06 -19.25
N ASP A 285 12.72 -18.17 -18.70
CA ASP A 285 13.88 -18.78 -19.34
C ASP A 285 14.47 -19.94 -18.53
N GLN A 286 15.03 -20.92 -19.25
CA GLN A 286 15.55 -22.15 -18.62
C GLN A 286 16.78 -21.91 -17.76
N ASP A 287 17.66 -20.99 -18.16
CA ASP A 287 18.91 -20.73 -17.43
C ASP A 287 18.60 -20.21 -16.02
N THR A 288 17.76 -19.17 -15.91
CA THR A 288 17.34 -18.62 -14.61
C THR A 288 16.54 -19.64 -13.80
N PHE A 289 15.73 -20.48 -14.46
CA PHE A 289 14.98 -21.54 -13.77
C PHE A 289 15.93 -22.51 -13.08
N TYR A 290 16.97 -22.98 -13.78
CA TYR A 290 17.96 -23.90 -13.24
C TYR A 290 18.83 -23.24 -12.16
N ASP A 291 19.23 -21.97 -12.33
CA ASP A 291 19.96 -21.24 -11.29
C ASP A 291 19.19 -21.19 -9.96
N VAL A 292 17.87 -20.96 -10.03
CA VAL A 292 17.01 -20.89 -8.85
C VAL A 292 16.73 -22.29 -8.28
N SER A 293 16.37 -23.28 -9.11
CA SER A 293 16.09 -24.64 -8.65
C SER A 293 17.31 -25.32 -8.03
N ASP A 294 18.48 -25.15 -8.65
CA ASP A 294 19.73 -25.72 -8.15
C ASP A 294 20.11 -25.10 -6.79
N SER A 295 19.85 -23.80 -6.59
CA SER A 295 20.04 -23.17 -5.27
C SER A 295 19.19 -23.82 -4.18
N PHE A 296 17.95 -24.22 -4.47
CA PHE A 296 17.11 -24.95 -3.53
C PHE A 296 17.63 -26.36 -3.26
N GLU A 297 18.01 -27.10 -4.31
CA GLU A 297 18.52 -28.47 -4.18
C GLU A 297 19.84 -28.52 -3.40
N GLU A 298 20.76 -27.59 -3.67
CA GLU A 298 22.03 -27.48 -2.95
C GLU A 298 21.85 -27.13 -1.46
N GLN A 299 20.70 -26.58 -1.07
CA GLN A 299 20.32 -26.27 0.31
C GLN A 299 19.49 -27.38 0.96
N GLY A 300 19.24 -28.48 0.26
CA GLY A 300 18.64 -29.69 0.80
C GLY A 300 17.12 -29.78 0.66
N MET A 301 16.56 -29.16 -0.38
CA MET A 301 15.12 -29.20 -0.67
C MET A 301 14.57 -30.63 -0.76
N GLN A 302 15.26 -31.52 -1.48
CA GLN A 302 14.86 -32.92 -1.58
C GLN A 302 14.74 -33.62 -0.22
N GLN A 303 15.68 -33.39 0.72
CA GLN A 303 15.63 -34.01 2.04
C GLN A 303 14.48 -33.45 2.88
N ILE A 304 14.19 -32.16 2.76
CA ILE A 304 13.06 -31.49 3.41
C ILE A 304 11.74 -32.10 2.92
N ILE A 305 11.52 -32.17 1.61
CA ILE A 305 10.29 -32.73 1.02
C ILE A 305 10.09 -34.17 1.49
N GLN A 306 11.13 -35.01 1.40
CA GLN A 306 11.05 -36.40 1.85
C GLN A 306 10.73 -36.52 3.35
N HIS A 307 11.19 -35.59 4.18
CA HIS A 307 10.86 -35.57 5.60
C HIS A 307 9.37 -35.36 5.81
N TYR A 308 8.76 -34.38 5.13
CA TYR A 308 7.33 -34.08 5.27
C TYR A 308 6.45 -35.22 4.73
N PHE A 309 6.82 -35.87 3.63
CA PHE A 309 6.10 -37.06 3.14
C PHE A 309 6.17 -38.25 4.11
N LYS A 310 7.31 -38.46 4.77
CA LYS A 310 7.50 -39.57 5.73
C LYS A 310 6.86 -39.31 7.09
N ASN A 311 6.68 -38.04 7.47
CA ASN A 311 6.17 -37.65 8.78
C ASN A 311 4.86 -36.86 8.66
N PRO A 312 3.74 -37.53 8.30
CA PRO A 312 2.46 -36.86 8.16
C PRO A 312 1.95 -36.32 9.51
N VAL A 313 1.50 -35.06 9.51
CA VAL A 313 0.88 -34.44 10.68
C VAL A 313 -0.51 -35.07 10.87
N LYS A 314 -0.67 -35.85 11.94
CA LYS A 314 -1.87 -36.68 12.18
C LYS A 314 -3.10 -35.89 12.62
N HIS A 315 -2.90 -34.70 13.19
CA HIS A 315 -3.96 -33.80 13.63
C HIS A 315 -3.75 -32.43 12.99
N ASP A 316 -4.44 -32.20 11.88
CA ASP A 316 -4.45 -30.93 11.16
C ASP A 316 -5.90 -30.48 10.95
N ASP A 317 -6.43 -29.73 11.92
CA ASP A 317 -7.79 -29.18 11.85
C ASP A 317 -7.92 -28.08 10.78
N THR A 318 -6.79 -27.58 10.24
CA THR A 318 -6.76 -26.49 9.25
C THR A 318 -6.74 -26.97 7.80
N GLY A 319 -6.37 -28.24 7.56
CA GLY A 319 -6.16 -28.78 6.22
C GLY A 319 -4.92 -28.22 5.50
N CYS A 320 -4.05 -27.48 6.20
CA CYS A 320 -2.81 -26.93 5.65
C CYS A 320 -1.82 -28.02 5.26
N PHE A 321 -1.71 -29.10 6.03
CA PHE A 321 -0.77 -30.19 5.76
C PHE A 321 -1.05 -30.87 4.42
N LYS A 322 -2.33 -31.08 4.10
CA LYS A 322 -2.72 -31.61 2.79
C LYS A 322 -2.29 -30.68 1.64
N GLN A 323 -2.44 -29.37 1.82
CA GLN A 323 -2.01 -28.39 0.82
C GLN A 323 -0.49 -28.33 0.70
N ILE A 324 0.25 -28.47 1.81
CA ILE A 324 1.71 -28.57 1.78
C ILE A 324 2.14 -29.76 0.93
N VAL A 325 1.55 -30.94 1.17
CA VAL A 325 1.84 -32.15 0.38
C VAL A 325 1.56 -31.90 -1.10
N GLN A 326 0.42 -31.30 -1.44
CA GLN A 326 0.10 -30.95 -2.83
C GLN A 326 1.10 -29.98 -3.47
N GLN A 327 1.60 -29.00 -2.70
CA GLN A 327 2.60 -28.06 -3.21
C GLN A 327 3.98 -28.72 -3.35
N MET A 328 4.33 -29.67 -2.49
CA MET A 328 5.56 -30.45 -2.64
C MET A 328 5.48 -31.42 -3.82
N GLU A 329 4.33 -32.04 -4.05
CA GLU A 329 4.07 -32.85 -5.26
C GLU A 329 4.08 -32.01 -6.55
N LEU A 330 3.72 -30.72 -6.47
CA LEU A 330 3.82 -29.80 -7.62
C LEU A 330 5.28 -29.38 -7.90
N TYR A 331 6.12 -29.36 -6.87
CA TYR A 331 7.54 -29.04 -6.99
C TYR A 331 8.33 -30.19 -7.62
N GLU A 332 8.01 -31.45 -7.27
CA GLU A 332 8.62 -32.67 -7.84
C GLU A 332 8.28 -32.90 -9.32
#